data_AF-A0A959PU96-F1
#
_entry.id   AF-A0A959PU96-F1
#
_cell.length_a   1.000
_cell.length_b   1.000
_cell.length_c   1.000
_cell.angle_alpha   90.00
_cell.angle_beta   90.00
_cell.angle_gamma   90.00
#
_symmetry.space_group_name_H-M   'P 1'
#
loop_
_entity.id
_entity.type
_entity.pdbx_description
1 polymer ?
#
loop_
_entity_poly.entity_id
_entity_poly.type
_entity_poly.pdbx_seq_one_letter_code
_entity_poly.pdbx_strand_id
1 'polypeptide(L)'
;YAFLARGENQKAIDLADKYFEAFPHMNFPYDARILNLLRIYEQAGAYEQGKKHMQILARETEQYLKFYRSLSREDLNMGFAEDQRTAMQVVQELERLASSNNDTEYLNELKSRFDSYKVDGLKG
;
A
#
# COMPACT_ATOMS: atom_id res chain seq x y z
N TYR A 1 9.64 -9.03 -12.83
CA TYR A 1 9.57 -10.43 -12.34
C TYR A 1 9.74 -11.41 -13.48
N ALA A 2 10.44 -12.53 -13.27
CA ALA A 2 10.77 -13.50 -14.32
C ALA A 2 9.53 -14.13 -14.98
N PHE A 3 8.44 -14.38 -14.24
CA PHE A 3 7.18 -14.91 -14.81
C PHE A 3 6.44 -13.86 -15.67
N LEU A 4 6.25 -12.65 -15.15
CA LEU A 4 5.64 -11.55 -15.91
C LEU A 4 6.40 -11.22 -17.20
N ALA A 5 7.74 -11.22 -17.14
CA ALA A 5 8.58 -10.99 -18.32
C ALA A 5 8.43 -12.07 -19.42
N ARG A 6 7.93 -13.25 -19.06
CA ARG A 6 7.67 -14.38 -19.97
C ARG A 6 6.19 -14.49 -20.35
N GLY A 7 5.33 -13.56 -19.90
CA GLY A 7 3.88 -13.65 -20.09
C GLY A 7 3.19 -14.74 -19.26
N GLU A 8 3.88 -15.29 -18.26
CA GLU A 8 3.38 -16.35 -17.38
C GLU A 8 2.52 -15.75 -16.25
N ASN A 9 1.46 -15.01 -16.61
CA ASN A 9 0.65 -14.20 -15.69
C ASN A 9 0.04 -15.03 -14.55
N GLN A 10 -0.51 -16.20 -14.85
CA GLN A 10 -1.10 -17.06 -13.81
C GLN A 10 -0.06 -17.50 -12.77
N LYS A 11 1.14 -17.89 -13.19
CA LYS A 11 2.20 -18.26 -12.24
C LYS A 11 2.69 -17.08 -11.40
N ALA A 12 2.64 -15.87 -11.95
CA ALA A 12 2.94 -14.67 -11.19
C ALA A 12 1.86 -14.41 -10.12
N ILE A 13 0.58 -14.58 -10.47
CA ILE A 13 -0.55 -14.51 -9.54
C ILE A 13 -0.43 -15.57 -8.45
N ASP A 14 -0.18 -16.82 -8.82
CA ASP A 14 -0.05 -17.95 -7.87
C ASP A 14 1.10 -17.71 -6.87
N LEU A 15 2.20 -17.09 -7.32
CA LEU A 15 3.31 -16.71 -6.45
C LEU A 15 2.89 -15.65 -5.41
N ALA A 16 2.14 -14.62 -5.84
CA ALA A 16 1.64 -13.59 -4.94
C ALA A 16 0.61 -14.17 -3.95
N ASP A 17 -0.31 -15.01 -4.44
CA ASP A 17 -1.29 -15.71 -3.60
C ASP A 17 -0.59 -16.57 -2.54
N LYS A 18 0.45 -17.31 -2.94
CA LYS A 18 1.19 -18.17 -2.00
C LYS A 18 1.87 -17.38 -0.88
N TYR A 19 2.36 -16.18 -1.19
CA TYR A 19 2.90 -15.29 -0.16
C TYR A 19 1.82 -14.93 0.87
N PHE A 20 0.64 -14.48 0.43
CA PHE A 20 -0.40 -14.06 1.37
C PHE A 20 -1.03 -15.22 2.16
N GLU A 21 -1.05 -16.43 1.59
CA GLU A 21 -1.42 -17.66 2.30
C GLU A 21 -0.40 -18.01 3.40
N ALA A 22 0.90 -17.94 3.08
CA ALA A 22 1.97 -18.30 4.01
C ALA A 22 2.24 -17.21 5.06
N PHE A 23 1.99 -15.94 4.73
CA PHE A 23 2.20 -14.78 5.58
C PHE A 23 0.87 -14.03 5.80
N PRO A 24 -0.05 -14.62 6.59
CA PRO A 24 -1.34 -14.00 6.84
C PRO A 24 -1.16 -12.71 7.63
N HIS A 25 -1.93 -11.69 7.25
CA HIS A 25 -1.84 -10.33 7.80
C HIS A 25 -1.91 -10.26 9.35
N MET A 26 -2.76 -11.08 9.96
CA MET A 26 -2.90 -11.11 11.43
C MET A 26 -1.62 -11.51 12.17
N ASN A 27 -0.75 -12.29 11.52
CA ASN A 27 0.53 -12.70 12.09
C ASN A 27 1.68 -11.81 11.60
N PHE A 28 1.57 -11.28 10.38
CA PHE A 28 2.56 -10.44 9.73
C PHE A 28 1.87 -9.18 9.18
N PRO A 29 1.90 -8.06 9.93
CA PRO A 29 1.31 -6.81 9.48
C PRO A 29 1.83 -6.41 8.10
N TYR A 30 0.94 -5.88 7.28
CA TYR A 30 1.31 -5.43 5.95
C TYR A 30 2.11 -4.13 6.04
N ASP A 31 3.13 -4.01 5.20
CA ASP A 31 3.94 -2.81 5.05
C ASP A 31 4.29 -2.56 3.58
N ALA A 32 5.15 -1.57 3.31
CA ALA A 32 5.53 -1.19 1.96
C ALA A 32 6.09 -2.34 1.10
N ARG A 33 6.60 -3.43 1.70
CA ARG A 33 7.12 -4.58 0.95
C ARG A 33 6.06 -5.27 0.13
N ILE A 34 4.80 -5.24 0.55
CA ILE A 34 3.72 -5.92 -0.18
C ILE A 34 3.33 -5.19 -1.47
N LEU A 35 3.71 -3.92 -1.65
CA LEU A 35 3.48 -3.16 -2.88
C LEU A 35 4.04 -3.89 -4.12
N ASN A 36 5.15 -4.59 -3.92
CA ASN A 36 5.78 -5.42 -4.93
C ASN A 36 4.86 -6.54 -5.43
N LEU A 37 4.05 -7.14 -4.56
CA LEU A 37 3.07 -8.17 -4.90
C LEU A 37 1.79 -7.56 -5.49
N LEU A 38 1.37 -6.40 -4.99
CA LEU A 38 0.24 -5.66 -5.57
C LEU A 38 0.48 -5.28 -7.04
N ARG A 39 1.70 -4.87 -7.36
CA ARG A 39 2.14 -4.62 -8.75
C ARG A 39 2.13 -5.88 -9.61
N ILE A 40 2.33 -7.07 -9.02
CA ILE A 40 2.20 -8.34 -9.77
C ILE A 40 0.75 -8.53 -10.19
N TYR A 41 -0.20 -8.37 -9.26
CA TYR A 41 -1.63 -8.48 -9.60
C TYR A 41 -2.03 -7.47 -10.68
N GLU A 42 -1.63 -6.21 -10.56
CA GLU A 42 -1.88 -5.18 -11.58
C GLU A 42 -1.33 -5.62 -12.96
N GLN A 43 -0.04 -5.96 -13.04
CA GLN A 43 0.61 -6.32 -14.31
C GLN A 43 0.09 -7.62 -14.90
N ALA A 44 -0.42 -8.53 -14.09
CA ALA A 44 -1.01 -9.79 -14.53
C ALA A 44 -2.49 -9.66 -14.94
N GLY A 45 -3.12 -8.49 -14.76
CA GLY A 45 -4.55 -8.27 -15.03
C GLY A 45 -5.49 -8.78 -13.92
N ALA A 46 -4.97 -9.00 -12.72
CA ALA A 46 -5.65 -9.55 -11.55
C ALA A 46 -5.96 -8.48 -10.49
N TYR A 47 -6.30 -7.26 -10.92
CA TYR A 47 -6.53 -6.11 -10.05
C TYR A 47 -7.50 -6.40 -8.88
N GLU A 48 -8.64 -7.04 -9.14
CA GLU A 48 -9.64 -7.33 -8.10
C GLU A 48 -9.11 -8.27 -7.00
N GLN A 49 -8.19 -9.19 -7.33
CA GLN A 49 -7.50 -10.01 -6.33
C GLN A 49 -6.55 -9.14 -5.49
N GLY A 50 -5.75 -8.29 -6.15
CA GLY A 50 -4.85 -7.35 -5.49
C GLY A 50 -5.57 -6.30 -4.63
N LYS A 51 -6.76 -5.85 -5.03
CA LYS A 51 -7.56 -4.83 -4.34
C LYS A 51 -7.90 -5.22 -2.90
N LYS A 52 -8.15 -6.50 -2.63
CA LYS A 52 -8.38 -7.00 -1.27
C LYS A 52 -7.18 -6.73 -0.37
N HIS A 53 -5.97 -6.93 -0.89
CA HIS A 53 -4.73 -6.68 -0.18
C HIS A 53 -4.40 -5.17 -0.10
N MET A 54 -4.75 -4.39 -1.12
CA MET A 54 -4.69 -2.92 -1.08
C MET A 54 -5.52 -2.35 0.06
N GLN A 55 -6.75 -2.85 0.26
CA GLN A 55 -7.63 -2.41 1.34
C GLN A 55 -7.09 -2.74 2.73
N ILE A 56 -6.44 -3.90 2.89
CA ILE A 56 -5.75 -4.25 4.13
C ILE A 56 -4.58 -3.29 4.37
N LEU A 57 -3.72 -3.09 3.36
CA LEU A 57 -2.57 -2.19 3.46
C LEU A 57 -2.98 -0.76 3.80
N ALA A 58 -4.07 -0.26 3.21
CA ALA A 58 -4.60 1.07 3.49
C ALA A 58 -4.98 1.21 4.97
N ARG A 59 -5.68 0.22 5.55
CA ARG A 59 -6.05 0.26 6.97
C ARG A 59 -4.85 0.23 7.90
N GLU A 60 -3.84 -0.57 7.58
CA GLU A 60 -2.60 -0.62 8.36
C GLU A 60 -1.81 0.69 8.26
N THR A 61 -1.68 1.21 7.04
CA THR A 61 -0.99 2.49 6.79
C THR A 61 -1.67 3.64 7.53
N GLU A 62 -3.01 3.66 7.58
CA GLU A 62 -3.75 4.65 8.36
C GLU A 62 -3.45 4.58 9.86
N GLN A 63 -3.31 3.37 10.42
CA GLN A 63 -2.95 3.21 11.83
C GLN A 63 -1.56 3.80 12.12
N TYR A 64 -0.57 3.53 11.27
CA TYR A 64 0.76 4.13 11.39
C TYR A 64 0.74 5.64 11.23
N LEU A 65 0.02 6.17 10.24
CA LEU A 65 -0.09 7.63 10.04
C LEU A 65 -0.79 8.32 11.21
N LYS A 66 -1.79 7.69 11.83
CA LYS A 66 -2.40 8.18 13.08
C LYS A 66 -1.38 8.24 14.21
N PHE A 67 -0.56 7.20 14.36
CA PHE A 67 0.51 7.18 15.34
C PHE A 67 1.52 8.32 15.09
N TYR A 68 2.06 8.46 13.88
CA TYR A 68 3.01 9.52 13.57
C TYR A 68 2.44 10.92 13.79
N ARG A 69 1.16 11.14 13.48
CA ARG A 69 0.47 12.42 13.74
C ARG A 69 0.30 12.70 15.24
N SER A 70 0.26 11.67 16.08
CA SER A 70 0.15 11.81 17.53
C SER A 70 1.48 12.19 18.21
N LEU A 71 2.61 12.01 17.52
CA LEU A 71 3.94 12.34 18.04
C LEU A 71 4.19 13.85 18.05
N SER A 72 5.05 14.29 18.98
CA SER A 72 5.61 15.63 18.89
C SER A 72 6.50 15.77 17.65
N ARG A 73 6.76 17.01 17.20
CA ARG A 73 7.70 17.25 16.08
C ARG A 73 9.10 16.71 16.38
N GLU A 74 9.54 16.79 17.64
CA GLU A 74 10.85 16.30 18.04
C GLU A 74 10.92 14.78 17.96
N ASP A 75 9.95 14.06 18.54
CA ASP A 75 9.90 12.60 18.52
C ASP A 75 9.79 12.05 17.10
N LEU A 76 8.99 12.71 16.26
CA LEU A 76 8.86 12.35 14.84
C LEU A 76 10.21 12.47 14.14
N ASN A 77 10.92 13.59 14.33
CA ASN A 77 12.20 13.85 13.68
C ASN A 77 13.35 12.98 14.21
N MET A 78 13.29 12.54 15.48
CA MET A 78 14.33 11.72 16.08
C MET A 78 14.35 10.27 15.58
N GLY A 79 13.21 9.73 15.13
CA GLY A 79 13.16 8.31 14.77
C GLY A 79 12.12 7.85 13.76
N PHE A 80 11.10 8.67 13.43
CA PHE A 80 9.94 8.20 12.64
C PHE A 80 9.71 8.99 11.35
N ALA A 81 10.56 9.98 11.06
CA ALA A 81 10.42 10.80 9.86
C ALA A 81 10.54 9.97 8.57
N GLU A 82 11.45 8.99 8.51
CA GLU A 82 11.54 8.08 7.37
C GLU A 82 10.30 7.19 7.26
N ASP A 83 9.88 6.60 8.36
CA ASP A 83 8.73 5.69 8.37
C ASP A 83 7.43 6.39 7.97
N GLN A 84 7.24 7.65 8.40
CA GLN A 84 6.12 8.49 7.95
C GLN A 84 6.18 8.74 6.45
N ARG A 85 7.36 9.07 5.90
CA ARG A 85 7.51 9.23 4.44
C ARG A 85 7.18 7.94 3.71
N THR A 86 7.67 6.79 4.18
CA THR A 86 7.38 5.49 3.58
C THR A 86 5.89 5.18 3.63
N ALA A 87 5.21 5.46 4.74
CA ALA A 87 3.75 5.32 4.83
C ALA A 87 3.02 6.21 3.81
N MET A 88 3.48 7.46 3.60
CA MET A 88 2.91 8.33 2.57
C MET A 88 3.21 7.85 1.14
N GLN A 89 4.37 7.24 0.89
CA GLN A 89 4.67 6.60 -0.40
C GLN A 89 3.74 5.41 -0.67
N VAL A 90 3.39 4.64 0.36
CA VAL A 90 2.38 3.57 0.25
C VAL A 90 1.03 4.14 -0.17
N VAL A 91 0.57 5.24 0.45
CA VAL A 91 -0.68 5.90 0.06
C VAL A 91 -0.64 6.32 -1.41
N GLN A 92 0.45 6.96 -1.86
CA GLN A 92 0.60 7.40 -3.25
C GLN A 92 0.58 6.22 -4.23
N GLU A 93 1.23 5.10 -3.90
CA GLU A 93 1.22 3.91 -4.74
C GLU A 93 -0.17 3.27 -4.81
N LEU A 94 -0.91 3.22 -3.69
CA LEU A 94 -2.29 2.72 -3.67
C LEU A 94 -3.20 3.57 -4.57
N GLU A 95 -3.07 4.90 -4.49
CA GLU A 95 -3.79 5.82 -5.38
C GLU A 95 -3.41 5.63 -6.85
N ARG A 96 -2.12 5.42 -7.14
CA ARG A 96 -1.64 5.12 -8.50
C ARG A 96 -2.23 3.81 -9.04
N LEU A 97 -2.23 2.76 -8.23
CA LEU A 97 -2.80 1.45 -8.58
C LEU A 97 -4.30 1.56 -8.88
N ALA A 98 -5.06 2.24 -8.02
CA ALA A 98 -6.49 2.46 -8.26
C ALA A 98 -6.73 3.28 -9.54
N SER A 99 -5.99 4.38 -9.72
CA SER A 99 -6.14 5.26 -10.89
C SER A 99 -5.79 4.56 -12.21
N SER A 100 -4.71 3.79 -12.25
CA SER A 100 -4.27 3.07 -13.46
C SER A 100 -5.22 1.94 -13.86
N ASN A 101 -5.99 1.41 -12.91
CA ASN A 101 -7.03 0.40 -13.16
C ASN A 101 -8.43 1.01 -13.34
N ASN A 102 -8.53 2.34 -13.47
CA ASN A 102 -9.79 3.08 -13.62
C ASN A 102 -10.80 2.89 -12.47
N ASP A 103 -10.33 2.45 -11.29
CA ASP A 103 -11.15 2.28 -10.10
C ASP A 103 -11.36 3.62 -9.38
N THR A 104 -12.25 4.41 -9.96
CA THR A 104 -12.53 5.78 -9.49
C THR A 104 -13.16 5.78 -8.10
N GLU A 105 -13.97 4.78 -7.77
CA GLU A 105 -14.59 4.63 -6.45
C GLU A 105 -13.52 4.44 -5.38
N TYR A 106 -12.63 3.46 -5.56
CA TYR A 106 -11.60 3.19 -4.57
C TYR A 106 -10.55 4.31 -4.50
N LEU A 107 -10.22 4.95 -5.63
CA LEU A 107 -9.36 6.13 -5.62
C LEU A 107 -9.95 7.26 -4.76
N ASN A 108 -11.26 7.51 -4.86
CA ASN A 108 -11.93 8.53 -4.05
C ASN A 108 -11.97 8.14 -2.57
N GLU A 109 -12.17 6.85 -2.26
CA GLU A 109 -12.07 6.34 -0.88
C GLU A 109 -10.68 6.61 -0.29
N LEU A 110 -9.61 6.29 -1.02
CA LEU A 110 -8.23 6.51 -0.59
C LEU A 110 -7.94 8.00 -0.36
N LYS A 111 -8.35 8.86 -1.30
CA LYS A 111 -8.20 10.32 -1.16
C LYS A 111 -8.91 10.81 0.09
N SER A 112 -10.19 10.46 0.27
CA SER A 112 -10.97 10.86 1.45
C SER A 112 -10.34 10.37 2.75
N ARG A 113 -9.81 9.14 2.77
CA ARG A 113 -9.15 8.55 3.94
C ARG A 113 -7.86 9.27 4.31
N PHE A 114 -7.06 9.68 3.32
CA PHE A 114 -5.68 10.13 3.55
C PHE A 114 -5.42 11.64 3.37
N ASP A 115 -6.40 12.42 2.90
CA ASP A 115 -6.21 13.84 2.57
C ASP A 115 -5.62 14.65 3.74
N SER A 116 -6.13 14.41 4.95
CA SER A 116 -5.67 15.11 6.16
C SER A 116 -4.17 14.91 6.45
N TYR A 117 -3.61 13.75 6.14
CA TYR A 117 -2.19 13.46 6.38
C TYR A 117 -1.28 14.12 5.33
N LYS A 118 -1.79 14.36 4.11
CA LYS A 118 -1.04 15.06 3.05
C LYS A 118 -0.84 16.53 3.40
N VAL A 119 -1.86 17.18 3.95
CA VAL A 119 -1.82 18.59 4.35
C VAL A 119 -0.87 18.81 5.52
N ASP A 120 -0.85 17.90 6.51
CA ASP A 120 0.05 18.01 7.66
C ASP A 120 1.52 17.76 7.29
N GLY A 121 1.79 16.89 6.31
CA GLY A 121 3.13 16.65 5.77
C GLY A 121 3.74 17.83 4.99
N LEU A 122 2.93 18.83 4.62
CA LEU A 122 3.39 20.06 3.96
C LEU A 122 3.81 21.17 4.96
N LYS A 123 3.58 21.01 6.26
CA LYS A 123 4.01 21.96 7.30
C LYS A 123 5.46 21.74 7.76
N GLY A 124 6.31 21.35 6.81
CA GLY A 124 7.77 21.36 6.93
C GLY A 124 8.29 22.79 7.00
#